data_AF-A0A7V9U8B4-F1
#
_entry.id   AF-A0A7V9U8B4-F1
#
_cell.length_a   1.000
_cell.length_b   1.000
_cell.length_c   1.000
_cell.angle_alpha   90.00
_cell.angle_beta   90.00
_cell.angle_gamma   90.00
#
_symmetry.space_group_name_H-M   'P 1'
#
loop_
_entity.id
_entity.type
_entity.pdbx_description
1 polymer ?
#
loop_
_entity_poly.entity_id
_entity_poly.type
_entity_poly.pdbx_seq_one_letter_code
_entity_poly.pdbx_strand_id
1 'polypeptide(L)'
;LVIGVERLSDITDPTDRGTAFIFADGAGAAVVGPSDVEGIGPVVWGADGAKYDYIRQRASWIDVLDMERPTMPHLQMEGNPVFRWASFEMAKVAREALDRAGMTVDDLDVFVPHQANMRITDAMARALKLPEHVVIARDIAYQGNTSAASVPLAATALLESGEAKSGQTALFIAFGAGLAYAAQVVTLP
;
A
#
# COMPACT_ATOMS: atom_id res chain seq x y z
N LEU A 1 -5.75 11.12 15.21
CA LEU A 1 -4.97 11.40 13.97
C LEU A 1 -4.19 10.16 13.63
N VAL A 2 -4.24 9.72 12.38
CA VAL A 2 -3.41 8.64 11.82
C VAL A 2 -2.73 9.22 10.58
N ILE A 3 -1.41 9.15 10.51
CA ILE A 3 -0.63 9.81 9.47
C ILE A 3 0.37 8.81 8.89
N GLY A 4 0.34 8.64 7.56
CA GLY A 4 1.41 8.00 6.80
C GLY A 4 2.26 9.08 6.16
N VAL A 5 3.57 9.06 6.37
CA VAL A 5 4.50 10.06 5.83
C VAL A 5 5.82 9.42 5.49
N GLU A 6 6.37 9.78 4.34
CA GLU A 6 7.56 9.16 3.79
C GLU A 6 8.42 10.20 3.03
N ARG A 7 9.74 10.07 3.20
CA ARG A 7 10.76 10.76 2.40
C ARG A 7 11.74 9.74 1.83
N LEU A 8 11.24 8.88 0.95
CA LEU A 8 12.00 7.76 0.39
C LEU A 8 13.04 8.20 -0.64
N SER A 9 12.92 9.40 -1.19
CA SER A 9 13.91 9.96 -2.11
C SER A 9 15.31 10.00 -1.51
N ASP A 10 15.43 10.28 -0.20
CA ASP A 10 16.70 10.29 0.52
C ASP A 10 17.43 8.94 0.50
N ILE A 11 16.69 7.84 0.61
CA ILE A 11 17.22 6.49 0.72
C ILE A 11 17.17 5.73 -0.61
N THR A 12 16.76 6.39 -1.70
CA THR A 12 16.73 5.78 -3.04
C THR A 12 18.08 5.95 -3.73
N ASP A 13 18.60 4.87 -4.33
CA ASP A 13 19.80 4.94 -5.17
C ASP A 13 19.39 5.34 -6.60
N PRO A 14 19.75 6.55 -7.09
CA PRO A 14 19.35 7.00 -8.42
C PRO A 14 19.99 6.20 -9.56
N THR A 15 21.01 5.38 -9.27
CA THR A 15 21.67 4.51 -10.24
C THR A 15 21.08 3.09 -10.26
N ASP A 16 20.26 2.73 -9.27
CA ASP A 16 19.63 1.41 -9.22
C ASP A 16 18.46 1.31 -10.19
N ARG A 17 18.70 0.60 -11.29
CA ARG A 17 17.70 0.32 -12.32
C ARG A 17 16.53 -0.53 -11.83
N GLY A 18 16.57 -1.08 -10.62
CA GLY A 18 15.46 -1.82 -10.03
C GLY A 18 14.49 -0.97 -9.21
N THR A 19 14.93 0.16 -8.67
CA THR A 19 14.17 0.94 -7.66
C THR A 19 14.09 2.44 -7.91
N ALA A 20 15.04 3.02 -8.66
CA ALA A 20 15.18 4.47 -8.83
C ALA A 20 13.92 5.19 -9.37
N PHE A 21 13.05 4.47 -10.09
CA PHE A 21 11.83 5.01 -10.70
C PHE A 21 10.55 4.67 -9.91
N ILE A 22 10.67 4.01 -8.76
CA ILE A 22 9.53 3.47 -8.02
C ILE A 22 9.13 4.39 -6.87
N PHE A 23 10.06 4.72 -6.00
CA PHE A 23 9.76 5.33 -4.71
C PHE A 23 9.70 6.86 -4.78
N ALA A 24 8.86 7.44 -3.92
CA ALA A 24 8.57 8.86 -3.88
C ALA A 24 8.29 9.33 -2.45
N ASP A 25 8.11 10.63 -2.30
CA ASP A 25 7.84 11.30 -1.03
C ASP A 25 6.37 11.68 -0.93
N GLY A 26 5.81 11.69 0.27
CA GLY A 26 4.42 12.09 0.45
C GLY A 26 3.93 11.97 1.88
N ALA A 27 2.80 12.60 2.17
CA ALA A 27 2.13 12.49 3.46
C ALA A 27 0.60 12.48 3.26
N GLY A 28 -0.07 11.53 3.89
CA GLY A 28 -1.53 11.46 3.96
C GLY A 28 -1.99 11.26 5.40
N ALA A 29 -3.12 11.86 5.77
CA ALA A 29 -3.61 11.85 7.14
C ALA A 29 -5.12 11.60 7.20
N ALA A 30 -5.55 10.90 8.24
CA ALA A 30 -6.94 10.70 8.58
C ALA A 30 -7.22 11.16 10.03
N VAL A 31 -8.40 11.74 10.22
CA VAL A 31 -8.96 11.99 11.55
C VAL A 31 -9.95 10.86 11.83
N VAL A 32 -9.70 10.10 12.90
CA VAL A 32 -10.58 9.04 13.36
C VAL A 32 -11.20 9.46 14.67
N GLY A 33 -12.52 9.29 14.80
CA GLY A 33 -13.29 9.66 15.97
C GLY A 33 -14.48 8.72 16.18
N PRO A 34 -15.24 8.91 17.28
CA PRO A 34 -16.45 8.15 17.55
C PRO A 34 -17.50 8.38 16.45
N SER A 35 -18.30 7.36 16.19
CA SER A 35 -19.39 7.37 15.20
C SER A 35 -20.56 6.53 15.71
N ASP A 36 -21.79 6.91 15.35
CA ASP A 36 -23.00 6.13 15.64
C ASP A 36 -23.16 4.93 14.70
N VAL A 37 -22.46 4.95 13.56
CA VAL A 37 -22.41 3.87 12.57
C VAL A 37 -20.99 3.33 12.40
N GLU A 38 -20.87 2.04 12.15
CA GLU A 38 -19.58 1.41 11.87
C GLU A 38 -19.08 1.86 10.49
N GLY A 39 -18.01 2.67 10.48
CA GLY A 39 -17.35 3.13 9.25
C GLY A 39 -15.97 2.53 9.02
N ILE A 40 -15.47 1.71 9.94
CA ILE A 40 -14.15 1.08 9.87
C ILE A 40 -14.32 -0.37 10.36
N GLY A 41 -14.30 -1.32 9.43
CA GLY A 41 -14.52 -2.74 9.73
C GLY A 41 -13.33 -3.42 10.41
N PRO A 42 -13.39 -4.73 10.70
CA PRO A 42 -12.30 -5.44 11.34
C PRO A 42 -11.01 -5.46 10.50
N VAL A 43 -9.86 -5.29 11.14
CA VAL A 43 -8.56 -5.37 10.46
C VAL A 43 -8.17 -6.83 10.18
N VAL A 44 -7.60 -7.07 9.00
CA VAL A 44 -6.81 -8.26 8.68
C VAL A 44 -5.36 -7.82 8.53
N TRP A 45 -4.44 -8.41 9.29
CA TRP A 45 -3.03 -8.09 9.20
C TRP A 45 -2.15 -9.33 9.39
N GLY A 46 -0.88 -9.21 9.04
CA GLY A 46 0.09 -10.25 9.27
C GLY A 46 1.47 -9.85 8.79
N ALA A 47 2.44 -10.72 9.04
CA ALA A 47 3.80 -10.56 8.56
C ALA A 47 4.46 -11.90 8.30
N ASP A 48 5.42 -11.91 7.37
CA ASP A 48 6.30 -13.02 7.07
C ASP A 48 7.77 -12.55 7.10
N GLY A 49 8.35 -12.61 8.28
CA GLY A 49 9.74 -12.20 8.51
C GLY A 49 10.78 -13.06 7.78
N ALA A 50 10.41 -14.26 7.30
CA ALA A 50 11.33 -15.10 6.54
C ALA A 50 11.72 -14.48 5.18
N LYS A 51 10.97 -13.46 4.72
CA LYS A 51 11.21 -12.73 3.46
C LYS A 51 11.71 -11.30 3.69
N TYR A 52 12.35 -11.04 4.84
CA TYR A 52 12.87 -9.71 5.16
C TYR A 52 13.83 -9.15 4.09
N ASP A 53 14.52 -10.03 3.37
CA ASP A 53 15.46 -9.67 2.31
C ASP A 53 14.82 -9.12 1.04
N TYR A 54 13.50 -9.22 0.87
CA TYR A 54 12.84 -8.83 -0.36
C TYR A 54 12.74 -7.31 -0.54
N ILE A 55 12.61 -6.56 0.55
CA ILE A 55 12.64 -5.10 0.57
C ILE A 55 13.33 -4.69 1.85
N ARG A 56 14.53 -4.13 1.74
CA ARG A 56 15.38 -3.76 2.88
C ARG A 56 16.34 -2.65 2.50
N GLN A 57 17.02 -2.09 3.50
CA GLN A 57 18.23 -1.31 3.25
C GLN A 57 19.41 -2.25 2.98
N ARG A 58 20.35 -1.85 2.11
CA ARG A 58 21.52 -2.67 1.73
C ARG A 58 22.44 -3.02 2.89
N ALA A 59 22.45 -2.20 3.94
CA ALA A 59 23.23 -2.42 5.15
C ALA A 59 22.48 -1.84 6.35
N SER A 60 22.82 -2.31 7.55
CA SER A 60 22.34 -1.66 8.77
C SER A 60 23.09 -0.35 9.00
N TRP A 61 22.46 0.60 9.70
CA TRP A 61 23.15 1.83 10.09
C TRP A 61 24.32 1.58 11.04
N ILE A 62 24.28 0.51 11.84
CA ILE A 62 25.38 0.14 12.74
C ILE A 62 26.61 -0.19 11.88
N ASP A 63 26.45 -1.05 10.88
CA ASP A 63 27.55 -1.44 10.01
C ASP A 63 28.09 -0.25 9.20
N VAL A 64 27.20 0.62 8.71
CA VAL A 64 27.59 1.83 7.95
C VAL A 64 28.41 2.80 8.78
N LEU A 65 28.07 2.97 10.06
CA LEU A 65 28.78 3.87 10.96
C LEU A 65 30.18 3.36 11.35
N ASP A 66 30.40 2.05 11.27
CA ASP A 66 31.70 1.42 11.53
C ASP A 66 32.64 1.42 10.29
N MET A 67 32.14 1.82 9.11
CA MET A 67 32.95 1.88 7.89
C MET A 67 33.94 3.06 7.93
N GLU A 68 35.15 2.86 7.39
CA GLU A 68 36.13 3.95 7.21
C GLU A 68 35.57 5.08 6.33
N ARG A 69 34.68 4.73 5.39
CA ARG A 69 33.95 5.68 4.53
C ARG A 69 32.46 5.32 4.54
N PRO A 70 31.66 5.89 5.45
CA PRO A 70 30.23 5.64 5.51
C PRO A 70 29.54 6.00 4.20
N THR A 71 28.66 5.11 3.74
CA THR A 71 27.82 5.32 2.55
C THR A 71 26.35 5.16 2.92
N MET A 72 25.46 5.88 2.24
CA MET A 72 24.02 5.77 2.46
C MET A 72 23.55 4.32 2.23
N PRO A 73 22.91 3.67 3.22
CA PRO A 73 22.34 2.34 3.04
C PRO A 73 21.03 2.46 2.25
N HIS A 74 21.17 2.59 0.93
CA HIS A 74 20.02 2.72 0.03
C HIS A 74 19.07 1.53 0.14
N LEU A 75 17.80 1.78 -0.18
CA LEU A 75 16.78 0.76 -0.31
C LEU A 75 17.13 -0.18 -1.48
N GLN A 76 16.88 -1.47 -1.29
CA GLN A 76 16.96 -2.51 -2.29
C GLN A 76 15.68 -3.34 -2.29
N MET A 77 15.27 -3.77 -3.47
CA MET A 77 14.08 -4.60 -3.65
C MET A 77 14.30 -5.75 -4.65
N GLU A 78 13.83 -6.93 -4.28
CA GLU A 78 13.69 -8.09 -5.16
C GLU A 78 12.34 -8.05 -5.89
N GLY A 79 12.27 -7.34 -7.01
CA GLY A 79 11.01 -6.99 -7.67
C GLY A 79 10.14 -8.17 -8.10
N ASN A 80 10.72 -9.25 -8.66
CA ASN A 80 9.94 -10.40 -9.13
C ASN A 80 9.35 -11.24 -7.96
N PRO A 81 10.10 -11.55 -6.90
CA PRO A 81 9.53 -12.13 -5.69
C PRO A 81 8.43 -11.27 -5.05
N VAL A 82 8.65 -9.96 -4.91
CA VAL A 82 7.64 -9.01 -4.38
C VAL A 82 6.38 -9.00 -5.23
N PHE A 83 6.53 -8.91 -6.57
CA PHE A 83 5.40 -8.92 -7.50
C PHE A 83 4.53 -10.16 -7.33
N ARG A 84 5.14 -11.35 -7.27
CA ARG A 84 4.41 -12.62 -7.13
C ARG A 84 3.69 -12.69 -5.80
N TRP A 85 4.38 -12.36 -4.70
CA TRP A 85 3.76 -12.36 -3.38
C TRP A 85 2.57 -11.40 -3.31
N ALA A 86 2.77 -10.14 -3.73
CA ALA A 86 1.72 -9.13 -3.69
C ALA A 86 0.52 -9.48 -4.58
N SER A 87 0.74 -9.96 -5.80
CA SER A 87 -0.35 -10.23 -6.75
C SER A 87 -1.29 -11.37 -6.30
N PHE A 88 -0.77 -12.36 -5.57
CA PHE A 88 -1.52 -13.59 -5.27
C PHE A 88 -1.86 -13.74 -3.79
N GLU A 89 -0.94 -13.45 -2.88
CA GLU A 89 -1.20 -13.59 -1.45
C GLU A 89 -2.06 -12.45 -0.93
N MET A 90 -1.85 -11.22 -1.40
CA MET A 90 -2.64 -10.07 -0.93
C MET A 90 -4.07 -10.10 -1.46
N ALA A 91 -4.33 -10.74 -2.60
CA ALA A 91 -5.70 -11.00 -3.04
C ALA A 91 -6.48 -11.89 -2.07
N LYS A 92 -5.82 -12.81 -1.34
CA LYS A 92 -6.46 -13.63 -0.30
C LYS A 92 -6.77 -12.78 0.93
N VAL A 93 -5.82 -11.95 1.35
CA VAL A 93 -5.98 -11.00 2.47
C VAL A 93 -7.13 -10.02 2.20
N ALA A 94 -7.23 -9.51 0.97
CA ALA A 94 -8.32 -8.64 0.54
C ALA A 94 -9.70 -9.33 0.64
N ARG A 95 -9.81 -10.62 0.29
CA ARG A 95 -11.05 -11.38 0.51
C ARG A 95 -11.33 -11.59 1.98
N GLU A 96 -10.33 -11.95 2.77
CA GLU A 96 -10.52 -12.12 4.20
C GLU A 96 -11.02 -10.84 4.87
N ALA A 97 -10.56 -9.67 4.42
CA ALA A 97 -11.05 -8.39 4.92
C ALA A 97 -12.53 -8.16 4.59
N LEU A 98 -12.97 -8.54 3.38
CA LEU A 98 -14.38 -8.51 3.00
C LEU A 98 -15.20 -9.50 3.84
N ASP A 99 -14.72 -10.74 3.98
CA ASP A 99 -15.39 -11.78 4.76
C ASP A 99 -15.57 -11.35 6.23
N ARG A 100 -14.54 -10.73 6.84
CA ARG A 100 -14.60 -10.21 8.21
C ARG A 100 -15.54 -9.00 8.35
N ALA A 101 -15.69 -8.21 7.29
CA ALA A 101 -16.67 -7.12 7.24
C ALA A 101 -18.09 -7.63 6.93
N GLY A 102 -18.26 -8.94 6.64
CA GLY A 102 -19.55 -9.51 6.23
C GLY A 102 -20.00 -9.05 4.84
N MET A 103 -19.06 -8.69 3.98
CA MET A 103 -19.30 -8.12 2.66
C MET A 103 -18.76 -9.01 1.54
N THR A 104 -19.22 -8.76 0.33
CA THR A 104 -18.72 -9.37 -0.90
C THR A 104 -18.07 -8.32 -1.81
N VAL A 105 -17.43 -8.76 -2.89
CA VAL A 105 -16.86 -7.83 -3.89
C VAL A 105 -17.93 -7.02 -4.62
N ASP A 106 -19.19 -7.47 -4.62
CA ASP A 106 -20.32 -6.78 -5.25
C ASP A 106 -20.84 -5.61 -4.40
N ASP A 107 -20.46 -5.55 -3.12
CA ASP A 107 -20.84 -4.47 -2.20
C ASP A 107 -19.80 -3.33 -2.16
N LEU A 108 -18.68 -3.47 -2.89
CA LEU A 108 -17.61 -2.48 -2.92
C LEU A 108 -17.89 -1.38 -3.93
N ASP A 109 -17.72 -0.13 -3.52
CA ASP A 109 -17.68 1.00 -4.44
C ASP A 109 -16.25 1.29 -4.92
N VAL A 110 -15.26 1.15 -4.02
CA VAL A 110 -13.90 1.61 -4.25
C VAL A 110 -12.86 0.57 -3.79
N PHE A 111 -11.78 0.40 -4.54
CA PHE A 111 -10.63 -0.39 -4.17
C PHE A 111 -9.38 0.49 -4.12
N VAL A 112 -8.77 0.62 -2.94
CA VAL A 112 -7.58 1.45 -2.72
C VAL A 112 -6.41 0.56 -2.25
N PRO A 113 -5.69 -0.08 -3.19
CA PRO A 113 -4.49 -0.84 -2.85
C PRO A 113 -3.31 0.09 -2.58
N HIS A 114 -2.28 -0.43 -1.93
CA HIS A 114 -0.97 0.19 -1.85
C HIS A 114 -0.42 0.42 -3.26
N GLN A 115 0.07 1.65 -3.49
CA GLN A 115 0.50 2.14 -4.78
C GLN A 115 1.94 1.67 -5.09
N ALA A 116 2.14 0.35 -5.16
CA ALA A 116 3.45 -0.26 -5.40
C ALA A 116 3.80 -0.41 -6.89
N ASN A 117 2.85 -0.92 -7.67
CA ASN A 117 3.01 -1.16 -9.10
C ASN A 117 1.65 -1.35 -9.76
N MET A 118 1.41 -0.68 -10.90
CA MET A 118 0.13 -0.79 -11.62
C MET A 118 -0.21 -2.24 -12.02
N ARG A 119 0.79 -3.06 -12.37
CA ARG A 119 0.59 -4.46 -12.75
C ARG A 119 0.16 -5.33 -11.55
N ILE A 120 0.59 -4.99 -10.34
CA ILE A 120 0.13 -5.68 -9.11
C ILE A 120 -1.32 -5.31 -8.85
N THR A 121 -1.68 -4.03 -8.94
CA THR A 121 -3.06 -3.55 -8.85
C THR A 121 -3.98 -4.29 -9.82
N ASP A 122 -3.59 -4.37 -11.10
CA ASP A 122 -4.38 -5.08 -12.12
C ASP A 122 -4.49 -6.59 -11.85
N ALA A 123 -3.41 -7.21 -11.34
CA ALA A 123 -3.41 -8.63 -11.01
C ALA A 123 -4.33 -8.93 -9.82
N MET A 124 -4.30 -8.10 -8.77
CA MET A 124 -5.19 -8.22 -7.61
C MET A 124 -6.65 -8.00 -8.01
N ALA A 125 -6.95 -6.96 -8.80
CA ALA A 125 -8.31 -6.69 -9.27
C ALA A 125 -8.90 -7.88 -10.05
N ARG A 126 -8.11 -8.45 -10.98
CA ARG A 126 -8.51 -9.68 -11.70
C ARG A 126 -8.65 -10.89 -10.78
N ALA A 127 -7.72 -11.07 -9.85
CA ALA A 127 -7.78 -12.18 -8.90
C ALA A 127 -9.06 -12.08 -8.08
N LEU A 128 -9.34 -10.91 -7.50
CA LEU A 128 -10.55 -10.62 -6.72
C LEU A 128 -11.83 -10.77 -7.54
N LYS A 129 -11.74 -10.61 -8.87
CA LYS A 129 -12.88 -10.50 -9.80
C LYS A 129 -13.73 -9.28 -9.45
N LEU A 130 -13.06 -8.14 -9.23
CA LEU A 130 -13.77 -6.89 -8.95
C LEU A 130 -14.76 -6.59 -10.09
N PRO A 131 -16.01 -6.27 -9.76
CA PRO A 131 -16.98 -5.78 -10.75
C PRO A 131 -16.49 -4.53 -11.47
N GLU A 132 -16.97 -4.31 -12.69
CA GLU A 132 -16.57 -3.15 -13.52
C GLU A 132 -16.95 -1.79 -12.89
N HIS A 133 -17.94 -1.77 -12.00
CA HIS A 133 -18.37 -0.54 -11.32
C HIS A 133 -17.42 -0.11 -10.20
N VAL A 134 -16.55 -1.01 -9.72
CA VAL A 134 -15.63 -0.70 -8.61
C VAL A 134 -14.54 0.24 -9.11
N VAL A 135 -14.47 1.43 -8.52
CA VAL A 135 -13.43 2.41 -8.82
C VAL A 135 -12.11 1.93 -8.21
N ILE A 136 -11.04 1.90 -9.00
CA ILE A 136 -9.72 1.42 -8.55
C ILE A 136 -8.75 2.59 -8.47
N ALA A 137 -8.15 2.81 -7.30
CA ALA A 137 -7.15 3.84 -7.11
C ALA A 137 -5.86 3.53 -7.90
N ARG A 138 -5.46 4.46 -8.77
CA ARG A 138 -4.31 4.35 -9.69
C ARG A 138 -3.31 5.52 -9.57
N ASP A 139 -3.25 6.09 -8.37
CA ASP A 139 -2.47 7.27 -8.02
C ASP A 139 -0.95 7.11 -8.23
N ILE A 140 -0.44 5.88 -8.23
CA ILE A 140 0.97 5.57 -8.55
C ILE A 140 1.46 6.23 -9.85
N ALA A 141 0.56 6.44 -10.83
CA ALA A 141 0.92 7.05 -12.11
C ALA A 141 1.38 8.51 -11.98
N TYR A 142 0.96 9.19 -10.90
CA TYR A 142 1.27 10.60 -10.65
C TYR A 142 2.19 10.79 -9.45
N GLN A 143 2.05 9.94 -8.43
CA GLN A 143 2.73 10.12 -7.14
C GLN A 143 3.85 9.10 -6.87
N GLY A 144 3.97 8.04 -7.68
CA GLY A 144 4.90 6.93 -7.40
C GLY A 144 4.52 6.14 -6.15
N ASN A 145 5.46 5.34 -5.65
CA ASN A 145 5.30 4.57 -4.42
C ASN A 145 5.76 5.37 -3.20
N THR A 146 4.80 5.88 -2.44
CA THR A 146 5.02 6.66 -1.22
C THR A 146 4.85 5.84 0.07
N SER A 147 5.10 4.51 0.01
CA SER A 147 5.07 3.58 1.16
C SER A 147 3.85 3.81 2.07
N ALA A 148 4.03 4.18 3.33
CA ALA A 148 2.97 4.35 4.32
C ALA A 148 1.96 5.45 3.96
N ALA A 149 2.36 6.42 3.15
CA ALA A 149 1.48 7.51 2.70
C ALA A 149 0.58 7.11 1.52
N SER A 150 0.83 5.97 0.86
CA SER A 150 0.24 5.70 -0.44
C SER A 150 -1.27 5.53 -0.44
N VAL A 151 -1.81 4.78 0.54
CA VAL A 151 -3.25 4.51 0.63
C VAL A 151 -4.04 5.78 0.95
N PRO A 152 -3.68 6.58 1.98
CA PRO A 152 -4.41 7.81 2.24
C PRO A 152 -4.28 8.83 1.09
N LEU A 153 -3.10 8.96 0.45
CA LEU A 153 -2.94 9.83 -0.72
C LEU A 153 -3.84 9.39 -1.89
N ALA A 154 -3.86 8.09 -2.20
CA ALA A 154 -4.67 7.56 -3.29
C ALA A 154 -6.18 7.69 -3.02
N ALA A 155 -6.62 7.54 -1.76
CA ALA A 155 -8.01 7.79 -1.38
C ALA A 155 -8.38 9.27 -1.52
N THR A 156 -7.51 10.19 -1.08
CA THR A 156 -7.70 11.63 -1.27
C THR A 156 -7.77 12.01 -2.74
N ALA A 157 -6.87 11.48 -3.58
CA ALA A 157 -6.87 11.77 -5.01
C ALA A 157 -8.20 11.39 -5.69
N LEU A 158 -8.80 10.24 -5.34
CA LEU A 158 -10.10 9.82 -5.86
C LEU A 158 -11.25 10.72 -5.39
N LEU A 159 -11.21 11.20 -4.14
CA LEU A 159 -12.21 12.12 -3.61
C LEU A 159 -12.10 13.50 -4.26
N GLU A 160 -10.88 13.99 -4.47
CA GLU A 160 -10.62 15.28 -5.12
C GLU A 160 -10.97 15.26 -6.62
N SER A 161 -10.73 14.14 -7.31
CA SER A 161 -11.10 13.98 -8.72
C SER A 161 -12.60 13.80 -8.93
N GLY A 162 -13.34 13.40 -7.88
CA GLY A 162 -14.76 13.08 -7.94
C GLY A 162 -15.06 11.69 -8.50
N GLU A 163 -14.05 10.86 -8.74
CA GLU A 163 -14.20 9.46 -9.11
C GLU A 163 -14.77 8.63 -7.95
N ALA A 164 -14.44 9.02 -6.70
CA ALA A 164 -15.07 8.50 -5.49
C ALA A 164 -15.78 9.62 -4.72
N LYS A 165 -16.66 9.24 -3.80
CA LYS A 165 -17.45 10.14 -2.96
C LYS A 165 -17.39 9.67 -1.50
N SER A 166 -17.44 10.64 -0.59
CA SER A 166 -17.66 10.39 0.84
C SER A 166 -18.88 9.49 1.05
N GLY A 167 -18.79 8.56 2.01
CA GLY A 167 -19.84 7.60 2.31
C GLY A 167 -19.79 6.30 1.48
N GLN A 168 -18.99 6.24 0.42
CA GLN A 168 -18.82 5.00 -0.36
C GLN A 168 -18.00 3.96 0.39
N THR A 169 -18.27 2.68 0.13
CA THR A 169 -17.54 1.58 0.75
C THR A 169 -16.25 1.29 -0.01
N ALA A 170 -15.12 1.38 0.69
CA ALA A 170 -13.80 1.15 0.15
C ALA A 170 -13.09 -0.04 0.81
N LEU A 171 -12.41 -0.85 -0.01
CA LEU A 171 -11.43 -1.82 0.47
C LEU A 171 -10.03 -1.23 0.42
N PHE A 172 -9.42 -1.04 1.58
CA PHE A 172 -8.02 -0.65 1.70
C PHE A 172 -7.15 -1.88 1.88
N ILE A 173 -6.03 -1.94 1.16
CA ILE A 173 -5.02 -2.98 1.37
C ILE A 173 -3.61 -2.43 1.18
N ALA A 174 -2.76 -2.62 2.17
CA ALA A 174 -1.35 -2.26 2.13
C ALA A 174 -0.46 -3.47 2.37
N PHE A 175 0.70 -3.46 1.72
CA PHE A 175 1.70 -4.52 1.79
C PHE A 175 3.07 -3.95 1.43
N GLY A 176 4.15 -4.46 2.03
CA GLY A 176 5.46 -3.86 1.80
C GLY A 176 6.57 -4.54 2.59
N ALA A 177 7.61 -3.77 2.93
CA ALA A 177 8.83 -4.27 3.58
C ALA A 177 8.57 -5.02 4.90
N GLY A 178 9.42 -6.02 5.20
CA GLY A 178 9.33 -6.87 6.40
C GLY A 178 8.26 -7.96 6.30
N LEU A 179 8.16 -8.60 5.13
CA LEU A 179 6.88 -8.62 4.41
C LEU A 179 5.65 -8.60 5.32
N ALA A 180 5.13 -7.40 5.54
CA ALA A 180 3.96 -7.16 6.35
C ALA A 180 2.82 -6.67 5.47
N TYR A 181 1.60 -6.88 5.95
CA TYR A 181 0.38 -6.45 5.26
C TYR A 181 -0.73 -6.11 6.23
N ALA A 182 -1.64 -5.26 5.77
CA ALA A 182 -2.90 -4.98 6.44
C ALA A 182 -3.99 -4.67 5.40
N ALA A 183 -5.22 -5.10 5.66
CA ALA A 183 -6.38 -4.78 4.86
C ALA A 183 -7.59 -4.51 5.77
N GLN A 184 -8.48 -3.64 5.31
CA GLN A 184 -9.66 -3.23 6.05
C GLN A 184 -10.70 -2.65 5.09
N VAL A 185 -11.97 -2.94 5.34
CA VAL A 185 -13.08 -2.25 4.68
C VAL A 185 -13.42 -0.99 5.48
N VAL A 186 -13.57 0.14 4.80
CA VAL A 186 -13.87 1.43 5.40
C VAL A 186 -14.94 2.16 4.60
N THR A 187 -15.67 3.05 5.25
CA THR A 187 -16.44 4.09 4.59
C THR A 187 -15.53 5.26 4.30
N LEU A 188 -15.50 5.74 3.05
CA LEU A 188 -14.68 6.90 2.69
C LEU A 188 -15.13 8.15 3.45
N PRO A 189 -14.18 8.98 3.94
CA PRO A 189 -14.49 10.21 4.67
C PRO A 189 -15.16 11.26 3.77
#